data_AF-A0A3D1ZH15-F1
#
_entry.id   AF-A0A3D1ZH15-F1
#
_cell.length_a   1.000
_cell.length_b   1.000
_cell.length_c   1.000
_cell.angle_alpha   90.00
_cell.angle_beta   90.00
_cell.angle_gamma   90.00
#
_symmetry.space_group_name_H-M   'P 1'
#
loop_
_entity.id
_entity.type
_entity.pdbx_description
1 polymer ?
#
loop_
_entity_poly.entity_id
_entity_poly.type
_entity_poly.pdbx_seq_one_letter_code
_entity_poly.pdbx_strand_id
1 'polypeptide(L)' 'MLRDHGMGNFRVILQKLSRDPAMIWWLDQQTNHKGAINENYGRELLELFSMGRGNYTEDDVRAAALAFTGWT' A
#
# COMPACT_ATOMS: atom_id res chain seq x y z
N MET A 1 -2.62 10.97 -11.62
CA MET A 1 -1.69 10.61 -10.53
C MET A 1 -0.24 10.62 -10.99
N LEU A 2 0.28 9.60 -11.71
CA LEU A 2 1.70 9.57 -12.11
C LEU A 2 2.08 10.72 -13.05
N ARG A 3 1.17 11.10 -13.96
CA ARG A 3 1.39 12.22 -14.89
C ARG A 3 1.53 13.57 -14.18
N ASP A 4 0.84 13.73 -13.05
CA ASP A 4 0.76 15.00 -12.30
C ASP A 4 1.76 15.07 -11.13
N HIS A 5 2.12 13.91 -10.57
CA HIS A 5 2.93 13.81 -9.35
C HIS A 5 4.20 12.98 -9.50
N GLY A 6 4.49 12.41 -10.68
CA GLY A 6 5.59 11.46 -10.86
C GLY A 6 6.98 12.02 -10.58
N MET A 7 7.20 13.32 -10.72
CA MET A 7 8.44 14.02 -10.34
C MET A 7 8.34 14.74 -8.98
N GLY A 8 7.25 14.51 -8.25
CA GLY A 8 6.95 15.15 -6.98
C GLY A 8 7.51 14.42 -5.77
N ASN A 9 6.96 14.75 -4.59
CA ASN A 9 7.38 14.12 -3.34
C ASN A 9 6.94 12.65 -3.27
N PHE A 10 7.87 11.77 -2.90
CA PHE A 10 7.64 10.33 -2.80
C PHE A 10 6.48 9.95 -1.86
N ARG A 11 6.31 10.67 -0.74
CA ARG A 11 5.17 10.49 0.16
C ARG A 11 3.83 10.73 -0.55
N VAL A 12 3.77 11.77 -1.40
CA VAL A 12 2.57 12.11 -2.15
C VAL A 12 2.29 11.05 -3.22
N ILE A 13 3.33 10.57 -3.89
CA ILE A 13 3.23 9.47 -4.87
C ILE A 13 2.67 8.22 -4.19
N LEU A 14 3.26 7.78 -3.07
CA LEU A 14 2.80 6.60 -2.32
C LEU A 14 1.34 6.75 -1.86
N GLN A 15 0.97 7.89 -1.26
CA GLN A 15 -0.42 8.11 -0.82
C GLN A 15 -1.41 8.13 -1.98
N LYS A 16 -1.04 8.71 -3.13
CA LYS A 16 -1.91 8.76 -4.31
C LYS A 16 -2.02 7.39 -4.98
N LEU A 17 -0.94 6.61 -4.99
CA LEU A 17 -0.91 5.23 -5.49
C LEU A 17 -1.84 4.34 -4.67
N SER A 18 -1.74 4.39 -3.33
CA SER A 18 -2.58 3.64 -2.40
C SER A 18 -4.08 3.97 -2.51
N ARG A 19 -4.43 5.12 -3.09
CA ARG A 19 -5.83 5.57 -3.29
C ARG A 19 -6.32 5.38 -4.72
N ASP A 20 -5.49 4.90 -5.62
CA ASP A 20 -5.88 4.69 -7.00
C ASP A 20 -6.78 3.45 -7.11
N PRO A 21 -7.99 3.54 -7.72
CA PRO A 21 -8.89 2.40 -7.83
C PRO A 21 -8.28 1.17 -8.48
N ALA A 22 -7.37 1.35 -9.44
CA ALA A 22 -6.70 0.23 -10.10
C ALA A 22 -5.75 -0.49 -9.12
N MET A 23 -5.09 0.25 -8.24
CA MET A 23 -4.18 -0.30 -7.22
C MET A 23 -4.95 -1.00 -6.10
N ILE A 24 -6.11 -0.47 -5.71
CA ILE A 24 -7.00 -1.12 -4.73
C ILE A 24 -7.42 -2.51 -5.24
N TRP A 25 -7.73 -2.62 -6.54
CA TRP A 25 -8.08 -3.90 -7.15
C TRP A 25 -6.88 -4.82 -7.32
N TRP A 26 -5.76 -4.28 -7.80
CA TRP A 26 -4.57 -5.07 -8.13
C TRP A 26 -3.89 -5.67 -6.89
N LEU A 27 -3.90 -4.96 -5.76
CA LEU A 27 -3.34 -5.42 -4.49
C LEU A 27 -4.39 -6.08 -3.57
N ASP A 28 -5.57 -6.38 -4.11
CA ASP A 28 -6.72 -6.96 -3.41
C ASP A 28 -7.13 -6.20 -2.12
N GLN A 29 -6.98 -4.88 -2.08
CA GLN A 29 -7.36 -4.09 -0.91
C GLN A 29 -8.86 -4.07 -0.64
N GLN A 30 -9.69 -4.40 -1.63
CA GLN A 30 -11.12 -4.60 -1.43
C GLN A 30 -11.45 -5.69 -0.39
N THR A 31 -10.55 -6.67 -0.20
CA THR A 31 -10.72 -7.72 0.81
C THR A 31 -10.13 -7.33 2.17
N ASN A 32 -9.45 -6.19 2.28
CA ASN A 32 -8.89 -5.68 3.53
C ASN A 32 -9.95 -4.99 4.39
N HIS A 33 -10.68 -5.77 5.17
CA HIS A 33 -11.66 -5.26 6.11
C HIS A 33 -11.28 -5.61 7.55
N LYS A 34 -11.91 -4.94 8.51
CA LYS A 34 -11.60 -5.07 9.95
C LYS A 34 -11.60 -6.51 10.50
N GLY A 35 -12.26 -7.44 9.82
CA GLY A 35 -12.33 -8.87 10.18
C GLY A 35 -11.31 -9.76 9.45
N ALA A 36 -10.66 -9.26 8.40
CA ALA A 36 -9.66 -9.97 7.61
C ALA A 36 -8.60 -8.96 7.15
N ILE A 37 -7.51 -8.85 7.92
CA ILE A 37 -6.39 -7.97 7.60
C ILE A 37 -5.67 -8.56 6.39
N ASN A 38 -5.59 -7.78 5.31
CA ASN A 38 -4.85 -8.19 4.12
C ASN A 38 -3.37 -7.81 4.25
N GLU A 39 -2.57 -8.73 4.79
CA GLU A 39 -1.11 -8.58 4.89
C GLU A 39 -0.43 -8.54 3.51
N ASN A 40 -1.06 -9.05 2.44
CA ASN A 40 -0.49 -9.05 1.09
C ASN A 40 -0.28 -7.63 0.56
N TYR A 41 -1.25 -6.74 0.77
CA TYR A 41 -1.08 -5.33 0.38
C TYR A 41 0.01 -4.63 1.17
N GLY A 42 0.07 -4.85 2.49
CA GLY A 42 1.14 -4.29 3.32
C GLY A 42 2.49 -4.72 2.78
N ARG A 43 2.62 -5.99 2.40
CA ARG A 43 3.83 -6.57 1.80
C ARG A 43 4.15 -5.98 0.44
N GLU A 44 3.19 -5.92 -0.48
CA GLU A 44 3.40 -5.42 -1.84
C GLU A 44 3.71 -3.92 -1.86
N LEU A 45 3.07 -3.13 -0.98
CA LEU A 45 3.39 -1.70 -0.82
C LEU A 45 4.83 -1.49 -0.35
N LEU A 46 5.28 -2.32 0.60
CA LEU A 46 6.65 -2.28 1.13
C LEU A 46 7.67 -2.80 0.11
N GLU A 47 7.37 -3.91 -0.57
CA GLU A 47 8.29 -4.61 -1.45
C GLU A 47 8.38 -4.00 -2.85
N LEU A 48 7.27 -3.60 -3.46
CA LEU A 48 7.23 -3.19 -4.87
C LEU A 48 7.25 -1.67 -5.05
N PHE A 49 6.74 -0.91 -4.06
CA PHE A 49 6.50 0.53 -4.23
C PHE A 49 7.26 1.42 -3.24
N SER A 50 7.98 0.86 -2.27
CA SER A 50 8.71 1.66 -1.29
C SER A 50 10.11 1.15 -0.97
N MET A 51 10.25 0.26 0.01
CA MET A 51 11.53 -0.08 0.60
C MET A 51 12.27 -1.17 -0.16
N GLY A 52 11.57 -2.01 -0.92
CA GLY A 52 12.18 -3.14 -1.61
C GLY A 52 12.33 -4.37 -0.69
N ARG A 53 12.49 -5.54 -1.31
CA ARG A 53 12.62 -6.82 -0.59
C ARG A 53 13.84 -6.82 0.34
N GLY A 54 13.63 -7.26 1.58
CA GLY A 54 14.70 -7.38 2.58
C GLY A 54 15.00 -6.12 3.38
N ASN A 55 14.31 -5.00 3.09
CA ASN A 55 14.45 -3.73 3.81
C ASN A 55 13.29 -3.44 4.78
N TYR A 56 12.45 -4.44 5.05
CA TYR A 56 11.29 -4.34 5.94
C TYR A 56 11.09 -5.64 6.71
N THR A 57 10.40 -5.56 7.85
CA THR A 57 10.11 -6.71 8.71
C THR A 57 8.66 -7.17 8.58
N GLU A 58 8.35 -8.36 9.09
CA GLU A 58 6.97 -8.86 9.12
C GLU A 58 6.07 -7.99 10.01
N ASP A 59 6.63 -7.34 11.03
CA ASP A 59 5.90 -6.39 11.87
C ASP A 59 5.56 -5.12 11.08
N ASP A 60 6.45 -4.66 10.20
CA ASP A 60 6.16 -3.54 9.29
C ASP A 60 5.04 -3.88 8.31
N VAL A 61 5.00 -5.12 7.81
CA VAL A 61 3.91 -5.61 6.94
C VAL A 61 2.57 -5.52 7.66
N ARG A 62 2.49 -5.99 8.91
CA ARG A 62 1.26 -5.91 9.71
C ARG A 62 0.88 -4.47 10.02
N ALA A 63 1.85 -3.65 10.40
CA ALA A 63 1.61 -2.23 10.69
C ALA A 63 1.08 -1.50 9.45
N ALA A 64 1.66 -1.77 8.27
CA ALA A 64 1.16 -1.24 7.01
C ALA A 64 -0.24 -1.75 6.70
N ALA A 65 -0.48 -3.06 6.76
CA ALA A 65 -1.80 -3.64 6.49
C ALA A 65 -2.90 -3.05 7.38
N LEU A 66 -2.61 -2.88 8.68
CA LEU A 66 -3.48 -2.23 9.66
C LEU A 66 -3.75 -0.76 9.36
N ALA A 67 -2.71 -0.01 8.97
CA ALA A 67 -2.84 1.41 8.65
C ALA A 67 -3.79 1.66 7.46
N PHE A 68 -3.94 0.66 6.59
CA PHE A 68 -4.81 0.71 5.41
C PHE A 68 -6.11 -0.11 5.56
N THR A 69 -6.34 -0.79 6.70
CA THR A 69 -7.60 -1.49 6.96
C THR A 69 -8.76 -0.49 7.13
N GLY A 70 -9.84 -0.68 6.38
CA GLY A 70 -11.02 0.20 6.42
C GLY A 70 -10.84 1.53 5.68
N TRP A 71 -9.76 1.69 4.93
CA TRP A 71 -9.55 2.83 4.05
C TRP A 71 -10.48 2.71 2.83
N THR A 72 -11.50 3.56 2.76
CA THR A 72 -12.48 3.64 1.65
C THR A 72 -12.45 5.02 0.99
#